data_AF-A0AA36D8J4-F1
#
_entry.id   AF-A0AA36D8J4-F1
#
_cell.length_a   1.000
_cell.length_b   1.000
_cell.length_c   1.000
_cell.angle_alpha   90.00
_cell.angle_beta   90.00
_cell.angle_gamma   90.00
#
_symmetry.space_group_name_H-M   'P 1'
#
loop_
_entity.id
_entity.type
_entity.pdbx_description
1 polymer ?
#
loop_
_entity_poly.entity_id
_entity_poly.type
_entity_poly.pdbx_seq_one_letter_code
_entity_poly.pdbx_strand_id
1 'polypeptide(L)'
;MGFKSNGDADSYSSSEEGKRPPDSDADSDATVPELHLAVNDVPDWKGMLLFGSQQMLLCISGLLVLPFLVSDLACAGDRTIELRVKLISSTFVASGIATLLQTTFGLRLSILHGPSFAFIPALSAFKSLPENACPYSRTQSSPEDLWMGRMRAMEGSLMISSAVLFIIGASGLVGKVSKMVGPICIAPLMILLEIGTVPTLVEKMSLHWVSLLEFFVVVLMAVILEPYAVPIPYFSVSQRKIKFVRARIFGMFPYLFSLLFVWFICWLLTITNLEPVEGEARTDKNSTMEVLSGSPWFQIPYPGQFGRPSVDAALLCGFFASAFACLLENLGDYEMVAKVSQQRHPPGAAVNRGIMIEGFGSILAGAFGLGAGVTTYAENIALMHITRVASRATMQMAGVMCIVIGLFTKVAALLASVPDAIVGGLLGIGMAMIMGVSISNLRTVNMRLSRNVAVLGLSLLAGLAVPDYFTLSPIKTGNATTDQVLMTLLSIRMLIGGLVAFILDNTIPGVTRFQRGFPPENEKHELVPLEEDGYAFPPFVNRLLLRHSYLSNLPFLPSQTDLKRTVAEEKIAAEEAEKPDIIV
;
A
#
# COMPACT_ATOMS: atom_id res chain seq x y z
N MET A 1 -3.50 31.84 -65.42
CA MET A 1 -2.61 31.77 -66.61
C MET A 1 -1.56 30.71 -66.33
N GLY A 2 -1.47 29.67 -67.17
CA GLY A 2 -0.25 28.84 -67.29
C GLY A 2 -0.21 27.52 -66.51
N PHE A 3 -0.67 26.46 -67.18
CA PHE A 3 -0.50 25.03 -66.88
C PHE A 3 0.92 24.51 -67.11
N LYS A 4 1.31 23.41 -66.42
CA LYS A 4 1.77 22.10 -66.96
C LYS A 4 2.35 21.23 -65.83
N SER A 5 2.34 19.90 -65.81
CA SER A 5 1.56 18.76 -66.36
C SER A 5 2.46 17.52 -66.19
N ASN A 6 1.82 16.35 -66.07
CA ASN A 6 2.32 14.95 -66.10
C ASN A 6 2.61 14.40 -64.69
N GLY A 7 1.88 13.41 -64.17
CA GLY A 7 1.13 12.33 -64.82
C GLY A 7 2.00 11.09 -64.84
N ASP A 8 1.71 10.12 -63.96
CA ASP A 8 1.52 8.71 -64.30
C ASP A 8 1.08 7.93 -63.05
N ALA A 9 -0.02 7.21 -63.22
CA ALA A 9 -0.55 6.23 -62.29
C ALA A 9 0.11 4.88 -62.58
N ASP A 10 0.40 4.07 -61.56
CA ASP A 10 0.28 2.61 -61.69
C ASP A 10 0.26 1.88 -60.33
N SER A 11 -0.81 1.09 -60.19
CA SER A 11 -0.96 -0.22 -59.53
C SER A 11 -0.38 -0.52 -58.14
N TYR A 12 -1.30 -0.86 -57.24
CA TYR A 12 -1.10 -1.74 -56.07
C TYR A 12 -0.88 -3.20 -56.52
N SER A 13 0.21 -3.85 -56.09
CA SER A 13 0.20 -5.25 -55.63
C SER A 13 1.53 -5.68 -54.98
N SER A 14 1.45 -6.03 -53.70
CA SER A 14 2.08 -7.16 -52.99
C SER A 14 3.61 -7.42 -52.99
N SER A 15 4.03 -7.92 -51.82
CA SER A 15 5.22 -8.71 -51.47
C SER A 15 6.56 -7.98 -51.31
N GLU A 16 6.94 -7.72 -50.05
CA GLU A 16 8.30 -8.05 -49.59
C GLU A 16 8.29 -8.34 -48.08
N GLU A 17 8.88 -9.49 -47.74
CA GLU A 17 9.08 -10.03 -46.41
C GLU A 17 10.10 -9.21 -45.59
N GLY A 18 9.89 -9.20 -44.27
CA GLY A 18 10.92 -9.21 -43.23
C GLY A 18 12.17 -8.35 -43.41
N LYS A 19 12.14 -7.12 -42.88
CA LYS A 19 13.35 -6.48 -42.34
C LYS A 19 13.05 -5.89 -40.96
N ARG A 20 13.72 -6.45 -39.95
CA ARG A 20 13.91 -5.83 -38.63
C ARG A 20 14.45 -4.41 -38.84
N PRO A 21 13.95 -3.38 -38.15
CA PRO A 21 14.66 -2.11 -38.07
C PRO A 21 16.00 -2.34 -37.33
N PRO A 22 17.07 -1.64 -37.74
CA PRO A 22 18.43 -1.91 -37.29
C PRO A 22 18.59 -1.61 -35.80
N ASP A 23 19.37 -2.47 -35.17
CA ASP A 23 19.59 -2.59 -33.74
C ASP A 23 19.99 -1.27 -33.06
N SER A 24 19.26 -0.93 -32.00
CA SER A 24 19.77 -0.12 -30.90
C SER A 24 20.63 -1.01 -29.99
N ASP A 25 21.82 -1.41 -30.46
CA ASP A 25 22.84 -2.12 -29.68
C ASP A 25 23.57 -1.19 -28.67
N ALA A 26 22.82 -0.36 -27.95
CA ALA A 26 23.38 0.60 -27.00
C ALA A 26 22.74 0.55 -25.60
N ASP A 27 21.97 -0.50 -25.27
CA ASP A 27 21.40 -0.66 -23.92
C ASP A 27 21.30 -2.14 -23.45
N SER A 28 21.97 -3.08 -24.14
CA SER A 28 21.88 -4.52 -23.85
C SER A 28 22.81 -5.01 -22.74
N ASP A 29 23.48 -4.12 -21.99
CA ASP A 29 24.45 -4.51 -20.94
C ASP A 29 24.26 -3.79 -19.60
N ALA A 30 23.04 -3.32 -19.31
CA ALA A 30 22.65 -3.05 -17.93
C ALA A 30 22.32 -4.39 -17.25
N THR A 31 23.36 -5.14 -16.84
CA THR A 31 23.19 -6.35 -16.03
C THR A 31 22.27 -6.03 -14.86
N VAL A 32 21.06 -6.61 -14.84
CA VAL A 32 20.11 -6.40 -13.74
C VAL A 32 20.82 -6.85 -12.47
N PRO A 33 21.01 -5.98 -11.46
CA PRO A 33 21.77 -6.36 -10.27
C PRO A 33 21.10 -7.52 -9.56
N GLU A 34 21.88 -8.52 -9.19
CA GLU A 34 21.43 -9.74 -8.52
C GLU A 34 20.72 -9.43 -7.18
N LEU A 35 19.73 -10.25 -6.82
CA LEU A 35 19.06 -10.14 -5.53
C LEU A 35 19.98 -10.62 -4.41
N HIS A 36 19.97 -9.92 -3.27
CA HIS A 36 20.67 -10.35 -2.07
C HIS A 36 19.93 -11.51 -1.37
N LEU A 37 18.59 -11.49 -1.40
CA LEU A 37 17.74 -12.60 -0.98
C LEU A 37 16.57 -12.72 -1.96
N ALA A 38 16.46 -13.85 -2.63
CA ALA A 38 15.37 -14.19 -3.52
C ALA A 38 14.07 -14.51 -2.75
N VAL A 39 12.97 -14.63 -3.48
CA VAL A 39 11.61 -14.79 -2.92
C VAL A 39 11.47 -16.00 -2.01
N ASN A 40 12.09 -17.11 -2.42
CA ASN A 40 12.00 -18.41 -1.73
C ASN A 40 13.12 -18.62 -0.71
N ASP A 41 14.12 -17.73 -0.65
CA ASP A 41 15.23 -17.84 0.29
C ASP A 41 14.77 -17.65 1.74
N VAL A 42 15.30 -18.47 2.64
CA VAL A 42 15.07 -18.39 4.08
C VAL A 42 16.39 -18.05 4.75
N PRO A 43 16.64 -16.80 5.15
CA PRO A 43 17.86 -16.44 5.84
C PRO A 43 17.87 -17.01 7.27
N ASP A 44 19.06 -17.03 7.88
CA ASP A 44 19.20 -17.35 9.31
C ASP A 44 18.28 -16.50 10.19
N TRP A 45 17.95 -17.00 11.38
CA TRP A 45 17.02 -16.31 12.30
C TRP A 45 17.40 -14.84 12.59
N LYS A 46 18.70 -14.54 12.65
CA LYS A 46 19.20 -13.17 12.85
C LYS A 46 18.95 -12.29 11.62
N GLY A 47 19.13 -12.85 10.42
CA GLY A 47 18.83 -12.19 9.16
C GLY A 47 17.33 -11.94 9.01
N MET A 48 16.50 -12.94 9.33
CA MET A 48 15.04 -12.77 9.36
C MET A 48 14.62 -11.65 10.31
N LEU A 49 15.18 -11.62 11.52
CA LEU A 49 14.86 -10.56 12.50
C LEU A 49 15.31 -9.18 12.02
N LEU A 50 16.53 -9.07 11.47
CA LEU A 50 17.07 -7.80 10.99
C LEU A 50 16.26 -7.25 9.81
N PHE A 51 16.10 -8.02 8.74
CA PHE A 51 15.38 -7.58 7.55
C PHE A 51 13.88 -7.44 7.83
N GLY A 52 13.29 -8.31 8.66
CA GLY A 52 11.91 -8.17 9.11
C GLY A 52 11.69 -6.87 9.90
N SER A 53 12.62 -6.52 10.81
CA SER A 53 12.56 -5.25 11.55
C SER A 53 12.66 -4.04 10.62
N GLN A 54 13.51 -4.12 9.59
CA GLN A 54 13.65 -3.08 8.59
C GLN A 54 12.36 -2.84 7.81
N GLN A 55 11.76 -3.92 7.28
CA GLN A 55 10.51 -3.86 6.52
C GLN A 55 9.33 -3.34 7.36
N MET A 56 9.30 -3.70 8.65
CA MET A 56 8.27 -3.19 9.57
C MET A 56 8.47 -1.71 9.92
N LEU A 57 9.70 -1.32 10.29
CA LEU A 57 10.01 0.02 10.80
C LEU A 57 9.96 1.09 9.71
N LEU A 58 10.19 0.73 8.44
CA LEU A 58 10.04 1.68 7.35
C LEU A 58 8.59 2.19 7.26
N CYS A 59 7.63 1.29 7.40
CA CYS A 59 6.20 1.60 7.31
C CYS A 59 5.56 2.06 8.61
N ILE A 60 6.37 2.43 9.60
CA ILE A 60 5.86 2.98 10.86
C ILE A 60 5.08 4.28 10.60
N SER A 61 5.40 5.03 9.54
CA SER A 61 4.66 6.21 9.07
C SER A 61 3.19 5.86 8.83
N GLY A 62 2.89 4.93 7.92
CA GLY A 62 1.52 4.51 7.60
C GLY A 62 0.79 3.87 8.78
N LEU A 63 1.49 3.01 9.53
CA LEU A 63 0.95 2.33 10.71
C LEU A 63 0.62 3.30 11.87
N LEU A 64 1.31 4.44 11.95
CA LEU A 64 1.12 5.45 13.00
C LEU A 64 0.15 6.56 12.58
N VAL A 65 0.30 7.09 11.37
CA VAL A 65 -0.44 8.27 10.91
C VAL A 65 -1.94 7.99 10.81
N LEU A 66 -2.35 6.82 10.30
CA LEU A 66 -3.77 6.55 10.08
C LEU A 66 -4.59 6.49 11.39
N PRO A 67 -4.15 5.82 12.47
CA PRO A 67 -4.80 5.92 13.78
C PRO A 67 -5.02 7.35 14.29
N PHE A 68 -4.07 8.27 14.06
CA PHE A 68 -4.22 9.68 14.42
C PHE A 68 -5.28 10.39 13.58
N LEU A 69 -5.37 10.08 12.28
CA LEU A 69 -6.42 10.62 11.43
C LEU A 69 -7.79 10.09 11.83
N VAL A 70 -7.93 8.79 12.01
CA VAL A 70 -9.21 8.14 12.37
C VAL A 70 -9.71 8.61 13.73
N SER A 71 -8.83 8.76 14.74
CA SER A 71 -9.24 9.29 16.05
C SER A 71 -9.83 10.69 15.97
N ASP A 72 -9.28 11.53 15.10
CA ASP A 72 -9.73 12.92 14.91
C ASP A 72 -11.03 13.00 14.08
N LEU A 73 -11.28 11.97 13.26
CA LEU A 73 -12.53 11.80 12.52
C LEU A 73 -13.65 11.24 13.42
N ALA A 74 -13.30 10.44 14.43
CA ALA A 74 -14.24 9.85 15.38
C ALA A 74 -14.88 10.87 16.35
N CYS A 75 -14.28 12.04 16.56
CA CYS A 75 -14.78 13.09 17.47
C CYS A 75 -14.81 12.65 18.95
N ALA A 76 -13.74 11.98 19.43
CA ALA A 76 -13.66 11.42 20.78
C ALA A 76 -13.33 12.44 21.90
N GLY A 77 -13.13 13.72 21.59
CA GLY A 77 -12.90 14.77 22.60
C GLY A 77 -11.65 14.49 23.46
N ASP A 78 -11.80 14.56 24.77
CA ASP A 78 -10.76 14.25 25.78
C ASP A 78 -10.27 12.78 25.72
N ARG A 79 -11.08 11.86 25.20
CA ARG A 79 -10.73 10.43 25.03
C ARG A 79 -9.94 10.11 23.76
N THR A 80 -9.59 11.13 22.96
CA THR A 80 -8.90 10.93 21.67
C THR A 80 -7.60 10.13 21.82
N ILE A 81 -6.79 10.39 22.85
CA ILE A 81 -5.51 9.67 23.04
C ILE A 81 -5.75 8.21 23.46
N GLU A 82 -6.74 7.94 24.32
CA GLU A 82 -7.11 6.57 24.71
C GLU A 82 -7.59 5.78 23.48
N LEU A 83 -8.40 6.40 22.63
CA LEU A 83 -8.82 5.82 21.36
C LEU A 83 -7.62 5.54 20.44
N ARG A 84 -6.68 6.47 20.31
CA ARG A 84 -5.44 6.28 19.52
C ARG A 84 -4.65 5.06 19.96
N VAL A 85 -4.52 4.81 21.26
CA VAL A 85 -3.82 3.62 21.78
C VAL A 85 -4.49 2.33 21.29
N LYS A 86 -5.81 2.24 21.40
CA LYS A 86 -6.59 1.09 20.91
C LYS A 86 -6.42 0.93 19.39
N LEU A 87 -6.50 2.02 18.63
CA LEU A 87 -6.36 2.02 17.17
C LEU A 87 -4.96 1.64 16.70
N ILE A 88 -3.90 2.13 17.35
CA ILE A 88 -2.51 1.77 17.02
C ILE A 88 -2.30 0.28 17.29
N SER A 89 -2.69 -0.21 18.46
CA SER A 89 -2.60 -1.63 18.83
C SER A 89 -3.33 -2.52 17.83
N SER A 90 -4.60 -2.20 17.51
CA SER A 90 -5.38 -2.90 16.49
C SER A 90 -4.73 -2.85 15.11
N THR A 91 -4.20 -1.69 14.71
CA THR A 91 -3.54 -1.50 13.42
C THR A 91 -2.37 -2.47 13.25
N PHE A 92 -1.45 -2.49 14.22
CA PHE A 92 -0.31 -3.40 14.19
C PHE A 92 -0.72 -4.87 14.13
N VAL A 93 -1.72 -5.28 14.92
CA VAL A 93 -2.21 -6.68 14.91
C VAL A 93 -2.88 -7.02 13.57
N ALA A 94 -3.81 -6.20 13.09
CA ALA A 94 -4.56 -6.46 11.85
C ALA A 94 -3.63 -6.45 10.62
N SER A 95 -2.71 -5.49 10.54
CA SER A 95 -1.70 -5.40 9.48
C SER A 95 -0.73 -6.58 9.50
N GLY A 96 -0.31 -7.02 10.69
CA GLY A 96 0.53 -8.21 10.83
C GLY A 96 -0.16 -9.49 10.38
N ILE A 97 -1.42 -9.70 10.77
CA ILE A 97 -2.23 -10.85 10.31
C ILE A 97 -2.42 -10.79 8.80
N ALA A 98 -2.80 -9.64 8.26
CA ALA A 98 -3.01 -9.46 6.82
C ALA A 98 -1.73 -9.72 6.01
N THR A 99 -0.58 -9.25 6.51
CA THR A 99 0.75 -9.50 5.91
C THR A 99 1.08 -10.99 5.89
N LEU A 100 0.86 -11.71 7.00
CA LEU A 100 1.08 -13.14 7.07
C LEU A 100 0.20 -13.89 6.08
N LEU A 101 -1.09 -13.55 6.01
CA LEU A 101 -2.01 -14.17 5.05
C LEU A 101 -1.61 -13.88 3.60
N GLN A 102 -1.18 -12.65 3.30
CA GLN A 102 -0.81 -12.23 1.94
C GLN A 102 0.46 -12.93 1.43
N THR A 103 1.45 -13.06 2.30
CA THR A 103 2.75 -13.70 1.99
C THR A 103 2.68 -15.22 1.99
N THR A 104 1.76 -15.83 2.77
CA THR A 104 1.61 -17.30 2.84
C THR A 104 0.61 -17.85 1.82
N PHE A 105 -0.56 -17.23 1.71
CA PHE A 105 -1.64 -17.71 0.88
C PHE A 105 -2.01 -16.74 -0.24
N GLY A 106 -1.97 -15.41 -0.03
CA GLY A 106 -2.35 -14.38 -1.00
C GLY A 106 -1.48 -14.35 -2.26
N LEU A 107 -0.88 -13.20 -2.57
CA LEU A 107 0.00 -13.12 -3.75
C LEU A 107 1.24 -14.02 -3.60
N ARG A 108 1.70 -14.25 -2.36
CA ARG A 108 2.94 -14.97 -2.04
C ARG A 108 4.22 -14.31 -2.53
N LEU A 109 4.22 -12.99 -2.68
CA LEU A 109 5.45 -12.21 -2.79
C LEU A 109 5.69 -11.46 -1.48
N SER A 110 6.86 -10.84 -1.35
CA SER A 110 7.24 -10.05 -0.17
C SER A 110 6.44 -8.75 -0.11
N ILE A 111 5.19 -8.84 0.34
CA ILE A 111 4.27 -7.73 0.51
C ILE A 111 3.98 -7.52 1.99
N LEU A 112 4.14 -6.28 2.45
CA LEU A 112 3.59 -5.81 3.73
C LEU A 112 2.21 -5.20 3.47
N HIS A 113 1.22 -5.61 4.26
CA HIS A 113 -0.09 -4.96 4.30
C HIS A 113 -0.16 -3.99 5.46
N GLY A 114 -0.70 -2.80 5.20
CA GLY A 114 -0.97 -1.80 6.22
C GLY A 114 -2.25 -1.01 5.93
N PRO A 115 -2.70 -0.15 6.85
CA PRO A 115 -3.89 0.68 6.66
C PRO A 115 -3.79 1.56 5.40
N SER A 116 -4.88 1.62 4.64
CA SER A 116 -4.94 2.33 3.37
C SER A 116 -5.43 3.77 3.52
N PHE A 117 -4.66 4.71 2.98
CA PHE A 117 -5.02 6.12 2.90
C PHE A 117 -6.18 6.39 1.93
N ALA A 118 -6.48 5.45 1.01
CA ALA A 118 -7.59 5.57 0.06
C ALA A 118 -8.97 5.69 0.73
N PHE A 119 -9.10 5.32 2.00
CA PHE A 119 -10.33 5.44 2.79
C PHE A 119 -10.47 6.81 3.48
N ILE A 120 -9.39 7.59 3.60
CA ILE A 120 -9.42 8.92 4.24
C ILE A 120 -10.33 9.90 3.51
N PRO A 121 -10.33 10.01 2.16
CA PRO A 121 -11.26 10.88 1.46
C PRO A 121 -12.74 10.56 1.75
N ALA A 122 -13.10 9.28 1.84
CA ALA A 122 -14.47 8.85 2.17
C ALA A 122 -14.84 9.23 3.62
N LEU A 123 -13.94 9.02 4.57
CA LEU A 123 -14.13 9.44 5.97
C LEU A 123 -14.24 10.96 6.12
N SER A 124 -13.40 11.70 5.40
CA SER A 124 -13.41 13.17 5.41
C SER A 124 -14.70 13.72 4.80
N ALA A 125 -15.14 13.14 3.67
CA ALA A 125 -16.43 13.47 3.06
C ALA A 125 -17.59 13.19 4.03
N PHE A 126 -17.58 12.05 4.71
CA PHE A 126 -18.56 11.70 5.73
C PHE A 126 -18.59 12.71 6.89
N LYS A 127 -17.42 13.14 7.42
CA LYS A 127 -17.32 14.16 8.47
C LYS A 127 -17.79 15.55 8.01
N SER A 128 -17.62 15.88 6.73
CA SER A 128 -18.00 17.18 6.17
C SER A 128 -19.52 17.39 6.03
N LEU A 129 -20.30 16.31 6.12
CA LEU A 129 -21.76 16.38 6.13
C LEU A 129 -22.23 17.13 7.40
N PRO A 130 -23.17 18.10 7.28
CA PRO A 130 -23.64 18.88 8.43
C PRO A 130 -24.14 18.05 9.61
N GLU A 131 -24.77 16.91 9.33
CA GLU A 131 -25.28 15.97 10.34
C GLU A 131 -24.15 15.27 11.12
N ASN A 132 -22.96 15.14 10.53
CA ASN A 132 -21.81 14.43 11.07
C ASN A 132 -20.65 15.36 11.47
N ALA A 133 -20.86 16.68 11.43
CA ALA A 133 -19.90 17.65 11.95
C ALA A 133 -19.58 17.35 13.42
N CYS A 134 -18.33 17.57 13.82
CA CYS A 134 -17.90 17.39 15.22
C CYS A 134 -18.03 18.75 15.95
N PRO A 135 -18.96 18.90 16.91
CA PRO A 135 -19.13 20.18 17.61
C PRO A 135 -18.19 20.36 18.80
N TYR A 136 -17.41 19.34 19.16
CA TYR A 136 -16.55 19.32 20.34
C TYR A 136 -15.09 19.56 20.00
N SER A 137 -14.41 20.36 20.82
CA SER A 137 -12.95 20.48 20.78
C SER A 137 -12.27 19.32 21.52
N ARG A 138 -10.98 19.06 21.28
CA ARG A 138 -10.23 17.96 21.92
C ARG A 138 -10.12 18.09 23.44
N THR A 139 -10.27 19.29 23.98
CA THR A 139 -10.23 19.54 25.43
C THR A 139 -11.59 19.40 26.10
N GLN A 140 -12.66 19.21 25.32
CA GLN A 140 -14.01 19.05 25.82
C GLN A 140 -14.40 17.57 25.83
N SER A 141 -15.15 17.17 26.85
CA SER A 141 -15.72 15.83 26.91
C SER A 141 -16.79 15.69 25.84
N SER A 142 -16.65 14.67 24.98
CA SER A 142 -17.67 14.34 23.99
C SER A 142 -18.54 13.17 24.48
N PRO A 143 -19.85 13.15 24.17
CA PRO A 143 -20.72 12.04 24.53
C PRO A 143 -20.21 10.72 23.97
N GLU A 144 -20.15 9.69 24.80
CA GLU A 144 -19.60 8.39 24.42
C GLU A 144 -20.36 7.77 23.24
N ASP A 145 -21.69 7.89 23.25
CA ASP A 145 -22.58 7.39 22.19
C ASP A 145 -22.29 8.00 20.83
N LEU A 146 -21.81 9.26 20.78
CA LEU A 146 -21.53 9.95 19.53
C LEU A 146 -20.31 9.36 18.83
N TRP A 147 -19.16 9.31 19.52
CA TRP A 147 -17.92 8.84 18.90
C TRP A 147 -17.94 7.32 18.72
N MET A 148 -18.51 6.56 19.67
CA MET A 148 -18.70 5.11 19.49
C MET A 148 -19.67 4.80 18.36
N GLY A 149 -20.75 5.58 18.20
CA GLY A 149 -21.67 5.45 17.07
C GLY A 149 -20.98 5.64 15.72
N ARG A 150 -20.08 6.63 15.62
CA ARG A 150 -19.25 6.85 14.43
C ARG A 150 -18.27 5.71 14.18
N MET A 151 -17.59 5.22 15.21
CA MET A 151 -16.71 4.06 15.09
C MET A 151 -17.47 2.82 14.59
N ARG A 152 -18.63 2.51 15.18
CA ARG A 152 -19.49 1.39 14.75
C ARG A 152 -19.94 1.52 13.29
N ALA A 153 -20.23 2.75 12.84
CA ALA A 153 -20.59 3.02 11.44
C ALA A 153 -19.40 2.78 10.50
N MET A 154 -18.20 3.22 10.88
CA MET A 154 -16.96 2.94 10.14
C MET A 154 -16.68 1.43 10.08
N GLU A 155 -16.82 0.71 11.19
CA GLU A 155 -16.63 -0.74 11.26
C GLU A 155 -17.58 -1.48 10.30
N GLY A 156 -18.89 -1.27 10.43
CA GLY A 156 -19.88 -2.03 9.66
C GLY A 156 -19.89 -1.68 8.19
N SER A 157 -19.77 -0.39 7.84
CA SER A 157 -19.65 0.03 6.44
C SER A 157 -18.36 -0.52 5.79
N LEU A 158 -17.24 -0.54 6.53
CA LEU A 158 -15.98 -1.07 6.01
C LEU A 158 -16.07 -2.58 5.77
N MET A 159 -16.56 -3.33 6.76
CA MET A 159 -16.70 -4.79 6.65
C MET A 159 -17.55 -5.20 5.44
N ILE A 160 -18.68 -4.53 5.21
CA ILE A 160 -19.54 -4.83 4.05
C ILE A 160 -18.84 -4.44 2.74
N SER A 161 -18.19 -3.27 2.71
CA SER A 161 -17.48 -2.83 1.51
C SER A 161 -16.36 -3.79 1.10
N SER A 162 -15.57 -4.24 2.08
CA SER A 162 -14.47 -5.18 1.90
C SER A 162 -14.94 -6.61 1.65
N ALA A 163 -16.14 -7.01 2.11
CA ALA A 163 -16.73 -8.30 1.76
C ALA A 163 -17.00 -8.41 0.25
N VAL A 164 -17.40 -7.32 -0.41
CA VAL A 164 -17.53 -7.31 -1.87
C VAL A 164 -16.16 -7.41 -2.54
N LEU A 165 -15.12 -6.74 -2.02
CA LEU A 165 -13.77 -6.88 -2.53
C LEU A 165 -13.27 -8.34 -2.44
N PHE A 166 -13.52 -8.99 -1.30
CA PHE A 166 -13.25 -10.41 -1.10
C PHE A 166 -13.97 -11.27 -2.14
N ILE A 167 -15.27 -11.04 -2.37
CA ILE A 167 -16.07 -11.78 -3.36
C ILE A 167 -15.56 -11.54 -4.78
N ILE A 168 -15.20 -10.30 -5.13
CA ILE A 168 -14.66 -9.96 -6.45
C ILE A 168 -13.33 -10.71 -6.68
N GLY A 169 -12.42 -10.73 -5.69
CA GLY A 169 -11.20 -11.54 -5.72
C GLY A 169 -11.47 -13.03 -5.88
N ALA A 170 -12.37 -13.58 -5.05
CA ALA A 170 -12.75 -14.99 -5.06
C ALA A 170 -13.46 -15.42 -6.37
N SER A 171 -14.17 -14.51 -7.04
CA SER A 171 -14.91 -14.78 -8.27
C SER A 171 -14.02 -14.89 -9.52
N GLY A 172 -12.76 -14.45 -9.43
CA GLY A 172 -11.84 -14.44 -10.55
C GLY A 172 -11.97 -13.25 -11.49
N LEU A 173 -12.87 -12.31 -11.19
CA LEU A 173 -13.12 -11.13 -12.01
C LEU A 173 -11.90 -10.21 -12.07
N VAL A 174 -11.14 -10.11 -10.97
CA VAL A 174 -9.95 -9.25 -10.88
C VAL A 174 -8.93 -9.61 -11.96
N GLY A 175 -8.61 -10.89 -12.14
CA GLY A 175 -7.63 -11.35 -13.13
C GLY A 175 -8.08 -11.14 -14.58
N LYS A 176 -9.37 -10.87 -14.81
CA LYS A 176 -9.88 -10.41 -16.11
C LYS A 176 -9.75 -8.90 -16.25
N VAL A 177 -10.15 -8.16 -15.20
CA VAL A 177 -10.06 -6.69 -15.14
C VAL A 177 -8.61 -6.20 -15.19
N SER A 178 -7.67 -6.91 -14.58
CA SER A 178 -6.23 -6.57 -14.58
C SER A 178 -5.65 -6.53 -15.98
N LYS A 179 -6.21 -7.28 -16.94
CA LYS A 179 -5.80 -7.23 -18.35
C LYS A 179 -6.25 -5.96 -19.06
N MET A 180 -7.17 -5.19 -18.49
CA MET A 180 -7.70 -3.93 -19.03
C MET A 180 -7.15 -2.70 -18.31
N VAL A 181 -6.63 -2.88 -17.10
CA VAL A 181 -6.10 -1.81 -16.25
C VAL A 181 -4.59 -1.79 -16.40
N GLY A 182 -4.07 -0.79 -17.13
CA GLY A 182 -2.64 -0.59 -17.32
C GLY A 182 -2.08 0.50 -16.41
N PRO A 183 -0.75 0.70 -16.39
CA PRO A 183 -0.10 1.76 -15.61
C PRO A 183 -0.64 3.17 -15.90
N ILE A 184 -1.11 3.42 -17.13
CA ILE A 184 -1.73 4.69 -17.53
C ILE A 184 -3.08 4.97 -16.85
N CYS A 185 -3.79 3.94 -16.40
CA CYS A 185 -5.01 4.08 -15.59
C CYS A 185 -4.69 4.27 -14.10
N ILE A 186 -3.65 3.58 -13.62
CA ILE A 186 -3.29 3.53 -12.20
C ILE A 186 -2.60 4.84 -11.75
N ALA A 187 -1.69 5.38 -12.56
CA ALA A 187 -0.95 6.58 -12.19
C ALA A 187 -1.84 7.82 -11.92
N PRO A 188 -2.81 8.21 -12.76
CA PRO A 188 -3.71 9.32 -12.44
C PRO A 188 -4.50 9.09 -11.16
N LEU A 189 -4.93 7.86 -10.89
CA LEU A 189 -5.67 7.48 -9.69
C LEU A 189 -4.84 7.76 -8.44
N MET A 190 -3.60 7.26 -8.39
CA MET A 190 -2.71 7.47 -7.25
C MET A 190 -2.31 8.95 -7.08
N ILE A 191 -2.03 9.66 -8.18
CA ILE A 191 -1.74 11.11 -8.13
C ILE A 191 -2.91 11.88 -7.52
N LEU A 192 -4.14 11.54 -7.88
CA LEU A 192 -5.35 12.22 -7.39
C LEU A 192 -5.71 11.85 -5.94
N LEU A 193 -5.35 10.65 -5.48
CA LEU A 193 -5.43 10.28 -4.07
C LEU A 193 -4.59 11.24 -3.23
N GLU A 194 -3.34 11.46 -3.64
CA GLU A 194 -2.42 12.34 -2.94
C GLU A 194 -2.89 13.79 -2.98
N ILE A 195 -3.25 14.32 -4.15
CA ILE A 195 -3.77 15.69 -4.26
C ILE A 195 -5.04 15.87 -3.41
N GLY A 196 -5.91 14.85 -3.35
CA GLY A 196 -7.12 14.89 -2.52
C GLY A 196 -6.85 14.88 -1.01
N THR A 197 -5.67 14.44 -0.58
CA THR A 197 -5.29 14.36 0.83
C THR A 197 -4.45 15.56 1.27
N VAL A 198 -4.05 16.45 0.34
CA VAL A 198 -3.31 17.69 0.64
C VAL A 198 -4.00 18.57 1.70
N PRO A 199 -5.34 18.75 1.74
CA PRO A 199 -5.97 19.52 2.81
C PRO A 199 -5.69 18.95 4.20
N THR A 200 -5.76 17.62 4.36
CA THR A 200 -5.43 16.92 5.61
C THR A 200 -3.96 17.10 5.97
N LEU A 201 -3.07 17.02 4.97
CA LEU A 201 -1.64 17.29 5.16
C LEU A 201 -1.40 18.71 5.67
N VAL A 202 -2.00 19.71 5.02
CA VAL A 202 -1.85 21.12 5.40
C VAL A 202 -2.41 21.37 6.79
N GLU A 203 -3.58 20.82 7.12
CA GLU A 203 -4.16 20.92 8.47
C GLU A 203 -3.16 20.42 9.53
N LYS A 204 -2.58 19.23 9.32
CA LYS A 204 -1.62 18.63 10.25
C LYS A 204 -0.28 19.36 10.30
N MET A 205 0.26 19.78 9.15
CA MET A 205 1.52 20.53 9.09
C MET A 205 1.40 21.95 9.65
N SER A 206 0.20 22.54 9.60
CA SER A 206 -0.05 23.90 10.11
C SER A 206 -0.10 23.97 11.64
N LEU A 207 -0.18 22.82 12.33
CA LEU A 207 -0.22 22.77 13.80
C LEU A 207 1.04 23.36 14.42
N HIS A 208 2.22 23.08 13.85
CA HIS A 208 3.48 23.60 14.38
C HIS A 208 4.62 23.52 13.35
N TRP A 209 5.60 24.43 13.43
CA TRP A 209 6.76 24.44 12.53
C TRP A 209 7.63 23.17 12.62
N VAL A 210 7.52 22.44 13.73
CA VAL A 210 8.18 21.13 13.93
C VAL A 210 7.76 20.12 12.86
N SER A 211 6.56 20.23 12.28
CA SER A 211 6.15 19.37 11.16
C SER A 211 7.06 19.52 9.94
N LEU A 212 7.50 20.76 9.65
CA LEU A 212 8.45 21.03 8.57
C LEU A 212 9.82 20.46 8.92
N LEU A 213 10.27 20.64 10.16
CA LEU A 213 11.52 20.06 10.64
C LEU A 213 11.51 18.53 10.48
N GLU A 214 10.44 17.84 10.88
CA GLU A 214 10.29 16.40 10.68
C GLU A 214 10.41 16.02 9.20
N PHE A 215 9.65 16.70 8.33
CA PHE A 215 9.74 16.46 6.89
C PHE A 215 11.18 16.60 6.36
N PHE A 216 11.89 17.67 6.73
CA PHE A 216 13.28 17.88 6.31
C PHE A 216 14.24 16.85 6.88
N VAL A 217 14.08 16.44 8.13
CA VAL A 217 14.94 15.44 8.76
C VAL A 217 14.72 14.07 8.12
N VAL A 218 13.48 13.69 7.81
CA VAL A 218 13.24 12.43 7.09
C VAL A 218 13.90 12.47 5.71
N VAL A 219 13.77 13.57 4.95
CA VAL A 219 14.43 13.73 3.65
C VAL A 219 15.96 13.67 3.79
N LEU A 220 16.53 14.33 4.80
CA LEU A 220 17.96 14.27 5.10
C LEU A 220 18.39 12.82 5.36
N MET A 221 17.65 12.06 6.16
CA MET A 221 17.98 10.68 6.50
C MET A 221 17.80 9.74 5.29
N ALA A 222 16.66 9.83 4.60
CA ALA A 222 16.25 8.90 3.55
C ALA A 222 16.91 9.13 2.19
N VAL A 223 17.31 10.38 1.89
CA VAL A 223 17.86 10.75 0.57
C VAL A 223 19.33 11.12 0.66
N ILE A 224 19.68 12.01 1.60
CA ILE A 224 21.04 12.58 1.65
C ILE A 224 21.99 11.64 2.40
N LEU A 225 21.56 11.08 3.53
CA LEU A 225 22.38 10.23 4.39
C LEU A 225 22.30 8.73 4.04
N GLU A 226 21.38 8.32 3.16
CA GLU A 226 21.24 6.95 2.68
C GLU A 226 22.55 6.30 2.21
N PRO A 227 23.39 6.95 1.37
CA PRO A 227 24.59 6.29 0.85
C PRO A 227 25.71 6.14 1.90
N TYR A 228 25.61 6.84 3.03
CA TYR A 228 26.68 6.85 4.04
C TYR A 228 26.59 5.61 4.94
N ALA A 229 27.59 4.73 4.79
CA ALA A 229 27.71 3.54 5.63
C ALA A 229 28.42 3.89 6.96
N VAL A 230 27.68 3.81 8.06
CA VAL A 230 28.19 4.11 9.41
C VAL A 230 28.82 2.84 10.01
N PRO A 231 30.00 2.93 10.65
CA PRO A 231 30.59 1.80 11.36
C PRO A 231 29.81 1.51 12.65
N ILE A 232 29.04 0.44 12.68
CA ILE A 232 28.32 -0.02 13.87
C ILE A 232 29.17 -1.05 14.63
N PRO A 233 29.36 -0.89 15.95
CA PRO A 233 29.97 -1.92 16.77
C PRO A 233 29.01 -3.12 16.91
N TYR A 234 29.43 -4.30 16.49
CA TYR A 234 28.75 -5.55 16.79
C TYR A 234 29.62 -6.45 17.66
N PHE A 235 29.01 -7.08 18.66
CA PHE A 235 29.71 -7.98 19.56
C PHE A 235 29.77 -9.39 18.94
N SER A 236 30.97 -9.81 18.52
CA SER A 236 31.18 -11.17 18.01
C SER A 236 31.35 -12.12 19.19
N VAL A 237 30.30 -12.90 19.49
CA VAL A 237 30.30 -13.91 20.58
C VAL A 237 31.40 -14.96 20.37
N SER A 238 31.66 -15.35 19.12
CA SER A 238 32.70 -16.34 18.77
C SER A 238 34.12 -15.85 19.06
N GLN A 239 34.40 -14.56 18.84
CA GLN A 239 35.75 -14.00 19.02
C GLN A 239 35.91 -13.14 20.29
N ARG A 240 34.84 -13.00 21.10
CA ARG A 240 34.76 -12.13 22.29
C ARG A 240 35.34 -10.74 22.08
N LYS A 241 35.16 -10.17 20.88
CA LYS A 241 35.67 -8.85 20.48
C LYS A 241 34.57 -8.05 19.80
N ILE A 242 34.61 -6.73 20.01
CA ILE A 242 33.78 -5.77 19.28
C ILE A 242 34.41 -5.58 17.90
N LYS A 243 33.64 -5.87 16.86
CA LYS A 243 34.02 -5.60 15.47
C LYS A 243 33.12 -4.50 14.91
N PHE A 244 33.66 -3.66 14.06
CA PHE A 244 32.90 -2.62 13.38
C PHE A 244 32.47 -3.13 12.00
N VAL A 245 31.16 -3.11 11.72
CA VAL A 245 30.60 -3.38 10.40
C VAL A 245 30.02 -2.10 9.86
N ARG A 246 30.32 -1.80 8.60
CA ARG A 246 29.75 -0.64 7.91
C ARG A 246 28.34 -1.00 7.44
N ALA A 247 27.34 -0.25 7.89
CA ALA A 247 25.94 -0.45 7.49
C ALA A 247 25.27 0.89 7.19
N ARG A 248 24.36 0.89 6.20
CA ARG A 248 23.61 2.07 5.74
C ARG A 248 22.37 2.33 6.61
N ILE A 249 22.58 2.57 7.91
CA ILE A 249 21.48 2.66 8.89
C ILE A 249 20.44 3.73 8.59
N PHE A 250 20.86 4.86 8.01
CA PHE A 250 19.97 5.97 7.69
C PHE A 250 19.01 5.62 6.55
N GLY A 251 19.46 4.82 5.57
CA GLY A 251 18.59 4.24 4.54
C GLY A 251 17.71 3.10 5.05
N MET A 252 18.14 2.38 6.10
CA MET A 252 17.36 1.27 6.66
C MET A 252 16.21 1.74 7.57
N PHE A 253 16.42 2.79 8.37
CA PHE A 253 15.46 3.26 9.37
C PHE A 253 15.25 4.79 9.37
N PRO A 254 15.03 5.43 8.20
CA PRO A 254 14.98 6.89 8.12
C PRO A 254 13.84 7.48 8.97
N TYR A 255 12.66 6.87 8.94
CA TYR A 255 11.48 7.31 9.69
C TYR A 255 11.64 7.16 11.21
N LEU A 256 12.27 6.08 11.67
CA LEU A 256 12.50 5.89 13.11
C LEU A 256 13.50 6.91 13.65
N PHE A 257 14.63 7.11 12.96
CA PHE A 257 15.65 8.04 13.43
C PHE A 257 15.20 9.51 13.36
N SER A 258 14.44 9.88 12.33
CA SER A 258 13.83 11.22 12.24
C SER A 258 12.83 11.45 13.38
N LEU A 259 11.89 10.53 13.57
CA LEU A 259 10.91 10.59 14.66
C LEU A 259 11.60 10.74 16.03
N LEU A 260 12.62 9.93 16.33
CA LEU A 260 13.36 10.01 17.59
C LEU A 260 14.10 11.35 17.75
N PHE A 261 14.74 11.83 16.69
CA PHE A 261 15.48 13.08 16.70
C PHE A 261 14.56 14.30 16.90
N VAL A 262 13.45 14.36 16.18
CA VAL A 262 12.51 15.47 16.29
C VAL A 262 11.69 15.39 17.57
N TRP A 263 11.34 14.19 18.03
CA TRP A 263 10.77 14.00 19.37
C TRP A 263 11.72 14.50 20.46
N PHE A 264 13.04 14.24 20.33
CA PHE A 264 14.03 14.77 21.25
C PHE A 264 14.07 16.31 21.22
N ILE A 265 13.92 16.94 20.06
CA ILE A 265 13.80 18.40 19.94
C ILE A 265 12.52 18.90 20.63
N CYS A 266 11.37 18.25 20.42
CA CYS A 266 10.12 18.55 21.14
C CYS A 266 10.30 18.44 22.66
N TRP A 267 11.01 17.40 23.11
CA TRP A 267 11.33 17.22 24.52
C TRP A 267 12.22 18.36 25.04
N LEU A 268 13.25 18.78 24.30
CA LEU A 268 14.06 19.96 24.65
C LEU A 268 13.23 21.24 24.74
N LEU A 269 12.32 21.49 23.78
CA LEU A 269 11.41 22.63 23.81
C LEU A 269 10.46 22.59 25.02
N THR A 270 10.05 21.38 25.41
CA THR A 270 9.19 21.14 26.59
C THR A 270 9.92 21.49 27.89
N ILE A 271 11.13 20.94 28.11
CA ILE A 271 11.89 21.17 29.36
C ILE A 271 12.41 22.61 29.49
N THR A 272 12.70 23.26 28.37
CA THR A 272 13.14 24.66 28.35
C THR A 272 11.98 25.65 28.44
N ASN A 273 10.72 25.16 28.45
CA ASN A 273 9.49 25.96 28.41
C ASN A 273 9.46 26.97 27.23
N LEU A 274 10.14 26.63 26.12
CA LEU A 274 10.03 27.37 24.87
C LEU A 274 8.70 27.06 24.16
N GLU A 275 8.13 25.87 24.40
CA GLU A 275 6.80 25.49 23.94
C GLU A 275 5.75 25.83 25.01
N PRO A 276 4.65 26.54 24.68
CA PRO A 276 3.57 26.83 25.62
C PRO A 276 2.93 25.54 26.16
N VAL A 277 2.29 25.63 27.34
CA VAL A 277 1.71 24.46 28.05
C VAL A 277 0.68 23.71 27.20
N GLU A 278 -0.13 24.42 26.43
CA GLU A 278 -1.13 23.84 25.50
C GLU A 278 -0.56 23.63 24.08
N GLY A 279 0.76 23.76 23.92
CA GLY A 279 1.44 23.68 22.63
C GLY A 279 1.32 22.31 21.98
N GLU A 280 1.13 22.29 20.65
CA GLU A 280 0.94 21.05 19.91
C GLU A 280 2.21 20.21 19.79
N ALA A 281 3.39 20.81 19.99
CA ALA A 281 4.67 20.11 19.98
C ALA A 281 5.12 19.63 21.37
N ARG A 282 4.32 19.86 22.41
CA ARG A 282 4.68 19.57 23.80
C ARG A 282 4.57 18.08 24.11
N THR A 283 5.56 17.54 24.84
CA THR A 283 5.70 16.09 25.11
C THR A 283 5.14 15.62 26.45
N ASP A 284 4.88 16.52 27.40
CA ASP A 284 4.44 16.23 28.77
C ASP A 284 2.95 16.53 29.02
N LYS A 285 2.11 16.54 27.98
CA LYS A 285 0.67 16.80 28.11
C LYS A 285 0.03 15.85 29.14
N ASN A 286 -0.78 16.38 30.05
CA ASN A 286 -1.38 15.60 31.14
C ASN A 286 -2.17 14.38 30.65
N SER A 287 -2.98 14.55 29.59
CA SER A 287 -3.75 13.47 28.97
C SER A 287 -2.86 12.36 28.40
N THR A 288 -1.71 12.74 27.83
CA THR A 288 -0.71 11.78 27.34
C THR A 288 -0.04 11.02 28.48
N MET A 289 0.34 11.71 29.56
CA MET A 289 0.95 11.09 30.74
C MET A 289 -0.03 10.15 31.47
N GLU A 290 -1.30 10.52 31.55
CA GLU A 290 -2.37 9.69 32.11
C GLU A 290 -2.52 8.40 31.31
N VAL A 291 -2.57 8.47 29.97
CA VAL A 291 -2.67 7.27 29.12
C VAL A 291 -1.41 6.41 29.21
N LEU A 292 -0.22 7.03 29.23
CA LEU A 292 1.04 6.31 29.38
C LEU A 292 1.15 5.55 30.70
N SER A 293 0.69 6.15 31.80
CA SER A 293 0.70 5.51 33.12
C SER A 293 -0.43 4.49 33.27
N GLY A 294 -1.65 4.82 32.83
CA GLY A 294 -2.87 4.04 33.00
C GLY A 294 -3.04 2.86 32.03
N SER A 295 -2.38 2.85 30.87
CA SER A 295 -2.54 1.76 29.89
C SER A 295 -1.98 0.43 30.43
N PRO A 296 -2.61 -0.72 30.19
CA PRO A 296 -2.05 -2.01 30.57
C PRO A 296 -0.77 -2.33 29.78
N TRP A 297 0.07 -3.24 30.30
CA TRP A 297 1.26 -3.73 29.58
C TRP A 297 0.91 -4.58 28.36
N PHE A 298 -0.17 -5.34 28.49
CA PHE A 298 -0.64 -6.28 27.48
C PHE A 298 -2.15 -6.17 27.37
N GLN A 299 -2.63 -5.98 26.14
CA GLN A 299 -4.05 -6.01 25.81
C GLN A 299 -4.19 -6.59 24.41
N ILE A 300 -5.12 -7.52 24.25
CA ILE A 300 -5.40 -8.14 22.97
C ILE A 300 -6.50 -7.32 22.29
N PRO A 301 -6.25 -6.69 21.14
CA PRO A 301 -7.32 -6.15 20.30
C PRO A 301 -8.30 -7.26 19.96
N TYR A 302 -9.59 -6.98 20.03
CA TYR A 302 -10.62 -7.97 19.70
C TYR A 302 -11.65 -7.40 18.73
N PRO A 303 -12.24 -8.25 17.87
CA PRO A 303 -13.31 -7.83 16.99
C PRO A 303 -14.51 -7.23 17.73
N GLY A 304 -15.04 -6.10 17.26
CA GLY A 304 -16.21 -5.43 17.83
C GLY A 304 -15.95 -4.70 19.15
N GLN A 305 -14.71 -4.25 19.38
CA GLN A 305 -14.33 -3.53 20.61
C GLN A 305 -15.08 -2.21 20.83
N PHE A 306 -15.64 -1.62 19.77
CA PHE A 306 -16.44 -0.40 19.86
C PHE A 306 -17.95 -0.67 19.95
N GLY A 307 -18.37 -1.94 19.94
CA GLY A 307 -19.75 -2.40 20.05
C GLY A 307 -20.24 -3.13 18.80
N ARG A 308 -21.56 -3.25 18.63
CA ARG A 308 -22.14 -3.91 17.45
C ARG A 308 -21.97 -3.01 16.21
N PRO A 309 -21.35 -3.50 15.12
CA PRO A 309 -21.19 -2.71 13.90
C PRO A 309 -22.53 -2.20 13.36
N SER A 310 -22.55 -0.95 12.93
CA SER A 310 -23.68 -0.30 12.26
C SER A 310 -23.26 0.10 10.85
N VAL A 311 -24.23 0.37 9.98
CA VAL A 311 -23.98 0.69 8.58
C VAL A 311 -24.59 2.04 8.27
N ASP A 312 -23.77 2.91 7.72
CA ASP A 312 -24.21 4.17 7.13
C ASP A 312 -24.11 4.10 5.61
N ALA A 313 -25.14 4.56 4.89
CA ALA A 313 -25.24 4.43 3.44
C ALA A 313 -24.20 5.27 2.70
N ALA A 314 -23.95 6.51 3.12
CA ALA A 314 -22.97 7.39 2.50
C ALA A 314 -21.56 6.85 2.70
N LEU A 315 -21.25 6.43 3.94
CA LEU A 315 -19.95 5.84 4.26
C LEU A 315 -19.73 4.50 3.57
N LEU A 316 -20.77 3.66 3.46
CA LEU A 316 -20.72 2.39 2.74
C LEU A 316 -20.38 2.61 1.26
N CYS A 317 -21.06 3.53 0.57
CA CYS A 317 -20.77 3.87 -0.82
C CYS A 317 -19.37 4.48 -0.99
N GLY A 318 -18.97 5.37 -0.08
CA GLY A 318 -17.61 5.94 -0.06
C GLY A 318 -16.53 4.86 0.09
N PHE A 319 -16.73 3.91 1.01
CA PHE A 319 -15.81 2.80 1.23
C PHE A 319 -15.80 1.79 0.10
N PHE A 320 -16.92 1.56 -0.59
CA PHE A 320 -16.91 0.80 -1.84
C PHE A 320 -16.01 1.44 -2.91
N ALA A 321 -16.12 2.76 -3.08
CA ALA A 321 -15.26 3.50 -4.00
C ALA A 321 -13.78 3.42 -3.58
N SER A 322 -13.48 3.60 -2.29
CA SER A 322 -12.12 3.47 -1.75
C SER A 322 -11.56 2.06 -1.92
N ALA A 323 -12.34 1.01 -1.63
CA ALA A 323 -11.93 -0.39 -1.79
C ALA A 323 -11.68 -0.74 -3.27
N PHE A 324 -12.52 -0.23 -4.19
CA PHE A 324 -12.29 -0.39 -5.62
C PHE A 324 -11.02 0.34 -6.09
N ALA A 325 -10.74 1.52 -5.55
CA ALA A 325 -9.53 2.23 -5.87
C ALA A 325 -8.28 1.52 -5.32
N CYS A 326 -8.33 0.99 -4.09
CA CYS A 326 -7.28 0.12 -3.54
C CYS A 326 -7.04 -1.08 -4.46
N LEU A 327 -8.09 -1.75 -4.95
CA LEU A 327 -7.95 -2.84 -5.91
C LEU A 327 -7.10 -2.41 -7.12
N LEU A 328 -7.40 -1.25 -7.72
CA LEU A 328 -6.67 -0.76 -8.89
C LEU A 328 -5.22 -0.38 -8.58
N GLU A 329 -4.98 0.23 -7.42
CA GLU A 329 -3.64 0.52 -6.90
C GLU A 329 -2.82 -0.77 -6.74
N ASN A 330 -3.40 -1.78 -6.07
CA ASN A 330 -2.75 -3.06 -5.80
C ASN A 330 -2.41 -3.85 -7.07
N LEU A 331 -3.16 -3.68 -8.16
CA LEU A 331 -2.76 -4.26 -9.45
C LEU A 331 -1.42 -3.70 -9.92
N GLY A 332 -1.17 -2.40 -9.74
CA GLY A 332 0.11 -1.77 -10.06
C GLY A 332 1.22 -2.23 -9.12
N ASP A 333 0.93 -2.33 -7.83
CA ASP A 333 1.89 -2.79 -6.83
C ASP A 333 2.31 -4.25 -7.05
N TYR A 334 1.38 -5.12 -7.44
CA TYR A 334 1.67 -6.52 -7.74
C TYR A 334 2.62 -6.66 -8.94
N GLU A 335 2.50 -5.79 -9.95
CA GLU A 335 3.47 -5.72 -11.04
C GLU A 335 4.84 -5.23 -10.59
N MET A 336 4.88 -4.20 -9.75
CA MET A 336 6.13 -3.61 -9.29
C MET A 336 6.88 -4.58 -8.37
N VAL A 337 6.19 -5.23 -7.44
CA VAL A 337 6.83 -6.25 -6.59
C VAL A 337 7.30 -7.45 -7.40
N ALA A 338 6.57 -7.88 -8.43
CA ALA A 338 7.03 -8.96 -9.31
C ALA A 338 8.34 -8.58 -10.02
N LYS A 339 8.39 -7.39 -10.61
CA LYS A 339 9.60 -6.86 -11.27
C LYS A 339 10.79 -6.71 -10.31
N VAL A 340 10.56 -6.13 -9.13
CA VAL A 340 11.60 -5.94 -8.12
C VAL A 340 12.09 -7.28 -7.56
N SER A 341 11.20 -8.26 -7.45
CA SER A 341 11.52 -9.62 -7.01
C SER A 341 12.11 -10.51 -8.10
N GLN A 342 12.35 -9.97 -9.31
CA GLN A 342 12.81 -10.72 -10.48
C GLN A 342 11.93 -11.93 -10.80
N GLN A 343 10.62 -11.77 -10.61
CA GLN A 343 9.61 -12.78 -10.88
C GLN A 343 8.90 -12.48 -12.19
N ARG A 344 8.37 -13.52 -12.84
CA ARG A 344 7.46 -13.37 -13.97
C ARG A 344 6.23 -12.56 -13.58
N HIS A 345 5.56 -12.02 -14.60
CA HIS A 345 4.28 -11.33 -14.45
C HIS A 345 3.28 -12.14 -13.61
N PRO A 346 2.60 -11.51 -12.62
CA PRO A 346 1.64 -12.18 -11.76
C PRO A 346 0.55 -12.91 -12.56
N PRO A 347 0.39 -14.24 -12.37
CA PRO A 347 -0.69 -14.96 -13.03
C PRO A 347 -2.04 -14.49 -12.46
N GLY A 348 -3.07 -14.47 -13.30
CA GLY A 348 -4.41 -14.01 -12.90
C GLY A 348 -4.96 -14.70 -11.64
N ALA A 349 -4.67 -16.00 -11.45
CA ALA A 349 -5.04 -16.73 -10.24
C ALA A 349 -4.34 -16.20 -8.97
N ALA A 350 -3.06 -15.82 -9.06
CA ALA A 350 -2.34 -15.21 -7.93
C ALA A 350 -2.84 -13.80 -7.64
N VAL A 351 -3.15 -13.00 -8.67
CA VAL A 351 -3.76 -11.67 -8.52
C VAL A 351 -5.13 -11.77 -7.84
N ASN A 352 -5.99 -12.67 -8.30
CA ASN A 352 -7.31 -12.94 -7.71
C ASN A 352 -7.20 -13.27 -6.21
N ARG A 353 -6.24 -14.13 -5.87
CA ARG A 353 -5.98 -14.56 -4.49
C ARG A 353 -5.40 -13.45 -3.63
N GLY A 354 -4.51 -12.64 -4.17
CA GLY A 354 -3.96 -11.44 -3.51
C GLY A 354 -5.09 -10.48 -3.10
N ILE A 355 -5.93 -10.08 -4.06
CA ILE A 355 -7.05 -9.18 -3.79
C ILE A 355 -8.10 -9.81 -2.84
N MET A 356 -8.33 -11.12 -2.95
CA MET A 356 -9.22 -11.82 -2.02
C MET A 356 -8.69 -11.71 -0.57
N ILE A 357 -7.39 -11.92 -0.35
CA ILE A 357 -6.79 -11.84 0.99
C ILE A 357 -6.71 -10.40 1.49
N GLU A 358 -6.52 -9.44 0.61
CA GLU A 358 -6.62 -8.01 0.94
C GLU A 358 -8.04 -7.61 1.37
N GLY A 359 -9.07 -8.08 0.65
CA GLY A 359 -10.47 -7.93 1.05
C GLY A 359 -10.73 -8.57 2.40
N PHE A 360 -10.24 -9.78 2.65
CA PHE A 360 -10.35 -10.43 3.96
C PHE A 360 -9.61 -9.66 5.07
N GLY A 361 -8.39 -9.20 4.80
CA GLY A 361 -7.62 -8.36 5.72
C GLY A 361 -8.34 -7.06 6.05
N SER A 362 -9.07 -6.49 5.08
CA SER A 362 -9.85 -5.27 5.27
C SER A 362 -11.14 -5.52 6.06
N ILE A 363 -11.76 -6.70 5.92
CA ILE A 363 -12.85 -7.14 6.81
C ILE A 363 -12.33 -7.27 8.24
N LEU A 364 -11.15 -7.87 8.43
CA LEU A 364 -10.51 -7.95 9.75
C LEU A 364 -10.22 -6.56 10.30
N ALA A 365 -9.67 -5.65 9.49
CA ALA A 365 -9.43 -4.26 9.88
C ALA A 365 -10.71 -3.55 10.35
N GLY A 366 -11.81 -3.72 9.62
CA GLY A 366 -13.12 -3.24 10.03
C GLY A 366 -13.59 -3.88 11.33
N ALA A 367 -13.38 -5.19 11.51
CA ALA A 367 -13.75 -5.88 12.74
C ALA A 367 -12.94 -5.41 13.96
N PHE A 368 -11.64 -5.13 13.81
CA PHE A 368 -10.77 -4.58 14.85
C PHE A 368 -10.93 -3.07 15.05
N GLY A 369 -11.80 -2.40 14.27
CA GLY A 369 -12.11 -0.99 14.42
C GLY A 369 -11.03 -0.03 13.93
N LEU A 370 -10.23 -0.41 12.92
CA LEU A 370 -9.18 0.46 12.35
C LEU A 370 -9.73 1.73 11.70
N GLY A 371 -10.98 1.71 11.22
CA GLY A 371 -11.60 2.80 10.47
C GLY A 371 -11.21 2.86 8.99
N ALA A 372 -10.20 2.09 8.55
CA ALA A 372 -9.80 1.96 7.14
C ALA A 372 -9.43 0.51 6.80
N GLY A 373 -9.57 0.14 5.53
CA GLY A 373 -9.11 -1.15 5.01
C GLY A 373 -7.59 -1.26 4.97
N VAL A 374 -7.09 -2.45 4.62
CA VAL A 374 -5.66 -2.68 4.41
C VAL A 374 -5.32 -2.72 2.92
N THR A 375 -4.10 -2.33 2.57
CA THR A 375 -3.56 -2.32 1.20
C THR A 375 -2.09 -2.71 1.21
N THR A 376 -1.52 -2.97 0.02
CA THR A 376 -0.07 -3.16 -0.17
C THR A 376 0.67 -1.86 0.06
N TYR A 377 1.78 -1.92 0.79
CA TYR A 377 2.61 -0.74 1.03
C TYR A 377 3.69 -0.61 -0.04
N ALA A 378 3.49 0.37 -0.94
CA ALA A 378 4.44 0.75 -1.98
C ALA A 378 5.82 1.17 -1.42
N GLU A 379 5.86 1.71 -0.19
CA GLU A 379 7.12 2.04 0.52
C GLU A 379 8.02 0.80 0.67
N ASN A 380 7.44 -0.36 0.99
CA ASN A 380 8.21 -1.61 1.11
C ASN A 380 8.67 -2.13 -0.26
N ILE A 381 7.88 -1.92 -1.31
CA ILE A 381 8.29 -2.23 -2.69
C ILE A 381 9.49 -1.37 -3.10
N ALA A 382 9.45 -0.07 -2.77
CA ALA A 382 10.57 0.83 -3.00
C ALA A 382 11.81 0.41 -2.21
N LEU A 383 11.66 -0.01 -0.94
CA LEU A 383 12.76 -0.52 -0.14
C LEU A 383 13.38 -1.79 -0.72
N MET A 384 12.59 -2.71 -1.25
CA MET A 384 13.10 -3.92 -1.90
C MET A 384 13.96 -3.59 -3.12
N HIS A 385 13.64 -2.52 -3.85
CA HIS A 385 14.45 -2.05 -4.98
C HIS A 385 15.88 -1.64 -4.55
N ILE A 386 16.01 -1.08 -3.34
CA ILE A 386 17.27 -0.59 -2.78
C ILE A 386 18.02 -1.71 -2.04
N THR A 387 17.31 -2.46 -1.19
CA THR A 387 17.89 -3.49 -0.31
C THR A 387 18.18 -4.79 -1.03
N ARG A 388 17.50 -5.04 -2.15
CA ARG A 388 17.57 -6.31 -2.90
C ARG A 388 17.20 -7.52 -2.06
N VAL A 389 16.34 -7.34 -1.05
CA VAL A 389 15.82 -8.42 -0.19
C VAL A 389 14.34 -8.62 -0.52
N ALA A 390 14.05 -9.64 -1.33
CA ALA A 390 12.68 -10.01 -1.75
C ALA A 390 12.12 -11.25 -1.03
N SER A 391 12.85 -11.77 -0.03
CA SER A 391 12.48 -12.98 0.71
C SER A 391 11.17 -12.85 1.48
N ARG A 392 10.25 -13.79 1.23
CA ARG A 392 8.96 -13.87 1.93
C ARG A 392 9.11 -14.15 3.42
N ALA A 393 10.12 -14.92 3.81
CA ALA A 393 10.36 -15.25 5.22
C ALA A 393 10.68 -13.99 6.03
N THR A 394 11.45 -13.05 5.45
CA THR A 394 11.73 -11.77 6.10
C THR A 394 10.45 -10.92 6.28
N MET A 395 9.57 -10.93 5.28
CA MET A 395 8.29 -10.22 5.34
C MET A 395 7.30 -10.87 6.33
N GLN A 396 7.28 -12.20 6.40
CA GLN A 396 6.51 -12.93 7.41
C GLN A 396 7.00 -12.60 8.81
N MET A 397 8.31 -12.51 9.02
CA MET A 397 8.88 -12.05 10.30
C MET A 397 8.42 -10.64 10.63
N ALA A 398 8.39 -9.71 9.66
CA ALA A 398 7.83 -8.38 9.86
C ALA A 398 6.36 -8.44 10.32
N GLY A 399 5.54 -9.29 9.70
CA GLY A 399 4.15 -9.52 10.11
C GLY A 399 4.01 -10.07 11.53
N VAL A 400 4.85 -11.03 11.93
CA VAL A 400 4.90 -11.54 13.31
C VAL A 400 5.30 -10.43 14.29
N MET A 401 6.32 -9.63 13.95
CA MET A 401 6.77 -8.51 14.77
C MET A 401 5.67 -7.46 14.95
N CYS A 402 4.91 -7.13 13.90
CA CYS A 402 3.74 -6.27 13.97
C CYS A 402 2.72 -6.80 14.98
N ILE A 403 2.36 -8.09 14.91
CA ILE A 403 1.43 -8.69 15.88
C ILE A 403 1.97 -8.56 17.30
N VAL A 404 3.22 -8.94 17.53
CA VAL A 404 3.83 -8.90 18.85
C VAL A 404 3.83 -7.48 19.42
N ILE A 405 4.27 -6.48 18.64
CA ILE A 405 4.26 -5.08 19.06
C ILE A 405 2.84 -4.57 19.33
N GLY A 406 1.88 -4.93 18.48
CA GLY A 406 0.48 -4.55 18.65
C GLY A 406 -0.13 -5.08 19.96
N LEU A 407 0.31 -6.24 20.45
CA LEU A 407 -0.14 -6.80 21.73
C LEU A 407 0.45 -6.07 22.95
N PHE A 408 1.60 -5.41 22.80
CA PHE A 408 2.22 -4.61 23.87
C PHE A 408 1.67 -3.19 23.88
N THR A 409 0.53 -2.99 24.54
CA THR A 409 -0.23 -1.74 24.56
C THR A 409 0.55 -0.54 25.11
N LYS A 410 1.56 -0.75 25.96
CA LYS A 410 2.47 0.34 26.37
C LYS A 410 3.28 0.92 25.21
N VAL A 411 3.64 0.10 24.21
CA VAL A 411 4.28 0.59 22.99
C VAL A 411 3.28 1.43 22.20
N ALA A 412 2.02 0.98 22.09
CA ALA A 412 0.96 1.78 21.47
C ALA A 412 0.70 3.09 22.22
N ALA A 413 0.77 3.11 23.56
CA ALA A 413 0.67 4.32 24.38
C ALA A 413 1.84 5.28 24.16
N LEU A 414 3.06 4.76 24.02
CA LEU A 414 4.24 5.54 23.65
C LEU A 414 4.09 6.14 22.25
N LEU A 415 3.61 5.37 21.29
CA LEU A 415 3.37 5.85 19.93
C LEU A 415 2.22 6.87 19.88
N ALA A 416 1.15 6.69 20.65
CA ALA A 416 0.07 7.67 20.78
C ALA A 416 0.52 8.97 21.47
N SER A 417 1.62 8.93 22.23
CA SER A 417 2.21 10.10 22.89
C SER A 417 2.99 11.01 21.94
N VAL A 418 3.24 10.57 20.70
CA VAL A 418 3.92 11.37 19.68
C VAL A 418 3.07 12.62 19.40
N PRO A 419 3.66 13.83 19.49
CA PRO A 419 2.95 15.07 19.19
C PRO A 419 2.38 15.08 17.76
N ASP A 420 1.15 15.58 17.59
CA ASP A 420 0.45 15.63 16.28
C ASP A 420 1.25 16.42 15.22
N ALA A 421 2.03 17.41 15.66
CA ALA A 421 2.93 18.16 14.79
C ALA A 421 3.92 17.24 14.05
N ILE A 422 4.49 16.23 14.71
CA ILE A 422 5.45 15.32 14.06
C ILE A 422 4.72 14.46 13.01
N VAL A 423 3.51 14.01 13.33
CA VAL A 423 2.67 13.20 12.43
C VAL A 423 2.38 13.93 11.10
N GLY A 424 2.22 15.25 11.13
CA GLY A 424 2.06 16.05 9.90
C GLY A 424 3.27 15.96 8.96
N GLY A 425 4.49 15.98 9.49
CA GLY A 425 5.72 15.80 8.70
C GLY A 425 5.84 14.39 8.12
N LEU A 426 5.53 13.36 8.93
CA LEU A 426 5.50 11.95 8.52
C LEU A 426 4.48 11.68 7.41
N LEU A 427 3.27 12.27 7.51
CA LEU A 427 2.26 12.19 6.46
C LEU A 427 2.80 12.79 5.15
N GLY A 428 3.42 13.97 5.20
CA GLY A 428 3.92 14.67 4.01
C GLY A 428 4.96 13.88 3.23
N ILE A 429 5.90 13.21 3.93
CA ILE A 429 6.91 12.39 3.26
C ILE A 429 6.32 11.08 2.68
N GLY A 430 5.36 10.44 3.38
CA GLY A 430 4.66 9.27 2.86
C GLY A 430 3.91 9.59 1.57
N MET A 431 3.17 10.71 1.57
CA MET A 431 2.48 11.23 0.39
C MET A 431 3.44 11.52 -0.78
N ALA A 432 4.60 12.13 -0.49
CA ALA A 432 5.63 12.38 -1.49
C ALA A 432 6.21 11.08 -2.10
N MET A 433 6.38 10.03 -1.30
CA MET A 433 6.86 8.74 -1.78
C MET A 433 5.84 8.04 -2.68
N ILE A 434 4.57 8.01 -2.29
CA ILE A 434 3.48 7.44 -3.10
C ILE A 434 3.35 8.17 -4.45
N MET A 435 3.43 9.51 -4.43
CA MET A 435 3.48 10.33 -5.65
C MET A 435 4.67 9.94 -6.55
N GLY A 436 5.86 9.74 -5.97
CA GLY A 436 7.04 9.29 -6.69
C GLY A 436 6.87 7.93 -7.36
N VAL A 437 6.28 6.96 -6.67
CA VAL A 437 5.95 5.63 -7.21
C VAL A 437 4.95 5.75 -8.37
N SER A 438 3.93 6.59 -8.22
CA SER A 438 2.92 6.86 -9.24
C SER A 438 3.54 7.38 -10.55
N ILE A 439 4.50 8.31 -10.43
CA ILE A 439 5.25 8.85 -11.58
C ILE A 439 6.19 7.79 -12.16
N SER A 440 6.80 6.96 -11.31
CA SER A 440 7.66 5.86 -11.76
C SER A 440 6.88 4.85 -12.61
N ASN A 441 5.63 4.56 -12.26
CA ASN A 441 4.74 3.67 -13.03
C ASN A 441 4.49 4.18 -14.47
N LEU A 442 4.53 5.50 -14.69
CA LEU A 442 4.41 6.07 -16.04
C LEU A 442 5.64 5.81 -16.92
N ARG A 443 6.79 5.45 -16.35
CA ARG A 443 8.02 5.15 -17.12
C ARG A 443 7.86 3.92 -18.02
N THR A 444 6.96 3.00 -17.68
CA THR A 444 6.67 1.83 -18.53
C THR A 444 5.72 2.17 -19.68
N VAL A 445 5.11 3.36 -19.68
CA VAL A 445 4.15 3.81 -20.70
C VAL A 445 4.88 4.63 -21.77
N ASN A 446 4.54 4.43 -23.04
CA ASN A 446 5.07 5.30 -24.09
C ASN A 446 4.37 6.67 -24.08
N MET A 447 4.98 7.63 -23.37
CA MET A 447 4.47 9.00 -23.24
C MET A 447 4.75 9.89 -24.45
N ARG A 448 5.41 9.39 -25.51
CA ARG A 448 5.57 10.14 -26.78
C ARG A 448 4.27 10.18 -27.60
N LEU A 449 3.34 9.28 -27.31
CA LEU A 449 2.07 9.16 -28.02
C LEU A 449 1.06 10.15 -27.44
N SER A 450 0.54 11.05 -28.28
CA SER A 450 -0.44 12.06 -27.88
C SER A 450 -1.68 11.46 -27.22
N ARG A 451 -2.10 10.25 -27.62
CA ARG A 451 -3.18 9.49 -26.97
C ARG A 451 -2.93 9.32 -25.48
N ASN A 452 -1.75 8.80 -25.11
CA ASN A 452 -1.45 8.46 -23.74
C ASN A 452 -1.33 9.71 -22.86
N VAL A 453 -0.69 10.76 -23.40
CA VAL A 453 -0.64 12.07 -22.75
C VAL A 453 -2.04 12.65 -22.56
N ALA A 454 -2.92 12.53 -23.55
CA ALA A 454 -4.30 13.00 -23.47
C ALA A 454 -5.12 12.24 -22.43
N VAL A 455 -5.01 10.90 -22.37
CA VAL A 455 -5.66 10.07 -21.33
C VAL A 455 -5.25 10.53 -19.94
N LEU A 456 -3.94 10.66 -19.69
CA LEU A 456 -3.42 11.12 -18.40
C LEU A 456 -3.94 12.53 -18.05
N GLY A 457 -3.79 13.49 -18.97
CA GLY A 457 -4.17 14.88 -18.75
C GLY A 457 -5.66 15.09 -18.52
N LEU A 458 -6.52 14.46 -19.33
CA LEU A 458 -7.98 14.53 -19.17
C LEU A 458 -8.44 13.91 -17.86
N SER A 459 -7.83 12.79 -17.46
CA SER A 459 -8.19 12.10 -16.23
C SER A 459 -7.81 12.90 -14.98
N LEU A 460 -6.61 13.49 -14.97
CA LEU A 460 -6.18 14.39 -13.89
C LEU A 460 -7.07 15.63 -13.83
N LEU A 461 -7.36 16.27 -14.96
CA LEU A 461 -8.20 17.47 -14.99
C LEU A 461 -9.62 17.16 -14.51
N ALA A 462 -10.23 16.07 -14.99
CA ALA A 462 -11.58 15.67 -14.56
C ALA A 462 -11.60 15.32 -13.07
N GLY A 463 -10.60 14.59 -12.59
CA GLY A 463 -10.47 14.21 -11.18
C GLY A 463 -10.30 15.40 -10.23
N LEU A 464 -9.78 16.53 -10.70
CA LEU A 464 -9.68 17.77 -9.92
C LEU A 464 -10.94 18.63 -10.08
N ALA A 465 -11.39 18.86 -11.32
CA ALA A 465 -12.43 19.82 -11.65
C ALA A 465 -13.83 19.36 -11.25
N VAL A 466 -14.15 18.07 -11.38
CA VAL A 466 -15.50 17.55 -11.10
C VAL A 466 -15.82 17.62 -9.59
N PRO A 467 -14.95 17.14 -8.69
CA PRO A 467 -15.18 17.32 -7.25
C PRO A 467 -15.33 18.78 -6.85
N ASP A 468 -14.45 19.66 -7.34
CA ASP A 468 -14.49 21.09 -7.01
C ASP A 468 -15.72 21.80 -7.62
N TYR A 469 -16.23 21.32 -8.76
CA TYR A 469 -17.50 21.79 -9.30
C TYR A 469 -18.67 21.44 -8.38
N PHE A 470 -18.74 20.20 -7.89
CA PHE A 470 -19.84 19.75 -7.04
C PHE A 470 -19.79 20.30 -5.61
N THR A 471 -18.62 20.74 -5.12
CA THR A 471 -18.56 21.51 -3.87
C THR A 471 -19.18 22.90 -4.03
N LEU A 472 -18.97 23.55 -5.19
CA LEU A 472 -19.57 24.85 -5.51
C LEU A 472 -21.05 24.76 -5.90
N SER A 473 -21.45 23.66 -6.54
CA SER A 473 -22.81 23.40 -7.01
C SER A 473 -23.35 22.05 -6.49
N PRO A 474 -23.77 21.98 -5.21
CA PRO A 474 -24.28 20.75 -4.61
C PRO A 474 -25.51 20.18 -5.33
N ILE A 475 -25.55 18.85 -5.45
CA ILE A 475 -26.69 18.13 -6.00
C ILE A 475 -27.88 18.21 -5.03
N LYS A 476 -29.06 18.49 -5.58
CA LYS A 476 -30.33 18.51 -4.86
C LYS A 476 -31.35 17.68 -5.64
N THR A 477 -31.41 16.38 -5.38
CA THR A 477 -32.38 15.46 -5.99
C THR A 477 -33.72 15.45 -5.25
N GLY A 478 -33.77 16.02 -4.04
CA GLY A 478 -34.94 16.00 -3.17
C GLY A 478 -34.99 14.82 -2.19
N ASN A 479 -34.02 13.89 -2.27
CA ASN A 479 -33.80 12.84 -1.29
C ASN A 479 -32.44 13.03 -0.61
N ALA A 480 -32.46 13.31 0.70
CA ALA A 480 -31.26 13.58 1.48
C ALA A 480 -30.22 12.44 1.41
N THR A 481 -30.64 11.18 1.46
CA THR A 481 -29.71 10.04 1.39
C THR A 481 -29.05 9.93 0.02
N THR A 482 -29.82 10.14 -1.05
CA THR A 482 -29.28 10.12 -2.42
C THR A 482 -28.30 11.27 -2.64
N ASP A 483 -28.64 12.45 -2.15
CA ASP A 483 -27.78 13.63 -2.24
C ASP A 483 -26.47 13.39 -1.47
N GLN A 484 -26.53 12.84 -0.26
CA GLN A 484 -25.34 12.48 0.53
C GLN A 484 -24.46 11.45 -0.19
N VAL A 485 -25.05 10.39 -0.74
CA VAL A 485 -24.30 9.35 -1.47
C VAL A 485 -23.62 9.93 -2.71
N LEU A 486 -24.36 10.67 -3.53
CA LEU A 486 -23.81 11.28 -4.75
C LEU A 486 -22.71 12.28 -4.43
N MET A 487 -22.94 13.17 -3.45
CA MET A 487 -21.94 14.16 -3.03
C MET A 487 -20.70 13.49 -2.47
N THR A 488 -20.83 12.40 -1.71
CA THR A 488 -19.69 11.63 -1.19
C THR A 488 -18.88 11.03 -2.34
N LEU A 489 -19.53 10.35 -3.29
CA LEU A 489 -18.84 9.72 -4.42
C LEU A 489 -18.18 10.74 -5.36
N LEU A 490 -18.89 11.83 -5.68
CA LEU A 490 -18.41 12.87 -6.59
C LEU A 490 -17.31 13.73 -5.98
N SER A 491 -17.18 13.75 -4.65
CA SER A 491 -16.09 14.45 -3.96
C SER A 491 -14.76 13.67 -3.97
N ILE A 492 -14.79 12.37 -4.29
CA ILE A 492 -13.58 11.53 -4.30
C ILE A 492 -12.82 11.72 -5.62
N ARG A 493 -11.80 12.58 -5.61
CA ARG A 493 -10.93 12.89 -6.76
C ARG A 493 -10.36 11.65 -7.44
N MET A 494 -9.85 10.72 -6.64
CA MET A 494 -9.28 9.45 -7.07
C MET A 494 -10.28 8.59 -7.86
N LEU A 495 -11.55 8.53 -7.44
CA LEU A 495 -12.60 7.76 -8.10
C LEU A 495 -12.89 8.34 -9.49
N ILE A 496 -13.12 9.66 -9.56
CA ILE A 496 -13.45 10.32 -10.82
C ILE A 496 -12.32 10.18 -11.83
N GLY A 497 -11.10 10.53 -11.44
CA GLY A 497 -9.98 10.45 -12.38
C GLY A 497 -9.63 9.01 -12.77
N GLY A 498 -9.73 8.06 -11.83
CA GLY A 498 -9.54 6.64 -12.13
C GLY A 498 -10.56 6.09 -13.13
N LEU A 499 -11.84 6.43 -12.96
CA LEU A 499 -12.91 6.03 -13.89
C LEU A 499 -12.72 6.66 -15.28
N VAL A 500 -12.38 7.96 -15.33
CA VAL A 500 -12.11 8.65 -16.61
C VAL A 500 -10.89 8.01 -17.30
N ALA A 501 -9.81 7.75 -16.56
CA ALA A 501 -8.62 7.10 -17.11
C ALA A 501 -8.95 5.70 -17.65
N PHE A 502 -9.68 4.92 -16.88
CA PHE A 502 -10.12 3.58 -17.28
C PHE A 502 -10.98 3.60 -18.54
N ILE A 503 -11.97 4.50 -18.62
CA ILE A 503 -12.85 4.62 -19.77
C ILE A 503 -12.05 5.06 -21.00
N LEU A 504 -11.27 6.14 -20.90
CA LEU A 504 -10.52 6.68 -22.03
C LEU A 504 -9.46 5.69 -22.54
N ASP A 505 -8.73 5.03 -21.65
CA ASP A 505 -7.70 4.07 -22.05
C ASP A 505 -8.27 2.80 -22.68
N ASN A 506 -9.53 2.44 -22.40
CA ASN A 506 -10.18 1.28 -23.02
C ASN A 506 -11.02 1.65 -24.25
N THR A 507 -11.39 2.91 -24.44
CA THR A 507 -12.22 3.36 -25.56
C THR A 507 -11.43 3.99 -26.70
N ILE A 508 -10.34 4.72 -26.42
CA ILE A 508 -9.57 5.39 -27.47
C ILE A 508 -8.66 4.38 -28.20
N PRO A 509 -8.84 4.16 -29.52
CA PRO A 509 -8.01 3.25 -30.30
C PRO A 509 -6.64 3.87 -30.64
N GLY A 510 -5.78 3.10 -31.32
CA GLY A 510 -4.57 3.63 -31.97
C GLY A 510 -3.25 3.39 -31.24
N VAL A 511 -3.22 2.57 -30.18
CA VAL A 511 -1.97 2.13 -29.54
C VAL A 511 -2.02 0.65 -29.15
N THR A 512 -0.86 0.02 -29.07
CA THR A 512 -0.71 -1.38 -28.65
C THR A 512 -0.75 -1.52 -27.13
N ARG A 513 -0.99 -2.75 -26.63
CA ARG A 513 -0.91 -3.06 -25.19
C ARG A 513 0.46 -2.69 -24.60
N PHE A 514 1.54 -3.01 -25.31
CA PHE A 514 2.88 -2.66 -24.88
C PHE A 514 3.08 -1.14 -24.74
N GLN A 515 2.55 -0.35 -25.67
CA GLN A 515 2.61 1.11 -25.60
C GLN A 515 1.81 1.72 -24.43
N ARG A 516 0.80 1.00 -23.92
CA ARG A 516 0.06 1.33 -22.69
C ARG A 516 0.81 0.94 -21.41
N GLY A 517 1.95 0.26 -21.54
CA GLY A 517 2.81 -0.19 -20.44
C GLY A 517 2.53 -1.61 -19.93
N PHE A 518 1.77 -2.41 -20.66
CA PHE A 518 1.67 -3.85 -20.38
C PHE A 518 2.93 -4.60 -20.83
N PRO A 519 3.29 -5.71 -20.16
CA PRO A 519 4.37 -6.58 -20.63
C PRO A 519 4.06 -7.14 -22.03
N PRO A 520 5.09 -7.43 -22.85
CA PRO A 520 4.91 -7.96 -24.19
C PRO A 520 4.25 -9.35 -24.16
N GLU A 521 3.26 -9.60 -25.03
CA GLU A 521 2.55 -10.89 -25.11
C GLU A 521 3.46 -12.09 -25.43
N ASN A 522 4.67 -11.83 -25.93
CA ASN A 522 5.68 -12.82 -26.28
C ASN A 522 6.62 -13.22 -25.14
N GLU A 523 6.49 -12.64 -23.94
CA GLU A 523 6.90 -13.33 -22.71
C GLU A 523 5.92 -14.50 -22.50
N LYS A 524 5.98 -15.48 -23.41
CA LYS A 524 5.52 -16.83 -23.12
C LYS A 524 6.19 -17.20 -21.80
N HIS A 525 5.42 -17.77 -20.88
CA HIS A 525 5.90 -18.40 -19.66
C HIS A 525 7.24 -19.12 -19.91
N GLU A 526 8.36 -18.41 -19.80
CA GLU A 526 9.64 -19.06 -19.64
C GLU A 526 9.44 -19.88 -18.38
N LEU A 527 9.70 -21.18 -18.52
CA LEU A 527 9.46 -22.16 -17.49
C LEU A 527 10.45 -21.84 -16.37
N VAL A 528 10.04 -20.94 -15.48
CA VAL A 528 10.77 -20.62 -14.25
C VAL A 528 10.77 -21.93 -13.44
N PRO A 529 11.94 -22.47 -13.07
CA PRO A 529 12.03 -23.62 -12.19
C PRO A 529 11.15 -23.41 -10.95
N LEU A 530 10.53 -24.48 -10.44
CA LEU A 530 9.62 -24.37 -9.30
C LEU A 530 10.26 -23.69 -8.08
N GLU A 531 11.56 -23.91 -7.90
CA GLU A 531 12.39 -23.33 -6.85
C GLU A 531 12.51 -21.81 -6.95
N GLU A 532 12.27 -21.25 -8.14
CA GLU A 532 12.31 -19.82 -8.44
C GLU A 532 10.89 -19.22 -8.58
N ASP A 533 9.83 -20.01 -8.76
CA ASP A 533 8.45 -19.50 -8.85
C ASP A 533 7.90 -19.07 -7.47
N GLY A 534 7.85 -17.76 -7.26
CA GLY A 534 7.33 -17.14 -6.04
C GLY A 534 5.83 -17.37 -5.79
N TYR A 535 5.05 -17.72 -6.82
CA TYR A 535 3.59 -17.87 -6.74
C TYR A 535 3.14 -19.30 -6.42
N ALA A 536 4.02 -20.30 -6.57
CA ALA A 536 3.69 -21.72 -6.46
C ALA A 536 3.46 -22.15 -5.00
N PHE A 537 2.42 -22.97 -4.75
CA PHE A 537 2.09 -23.53 -3.42
C PHE A 537 3.17 -24.48 -2.87
N PRO A 538 3.31 -24.68 -1.54
CA PRO A 538 4.24 -25.68 -1.03
C PRO A 538 3.81 -27.09 -1.49
N PRO A 539 4.75 -28.06 -1.60
CA PRO A 539 4.48 -29.39 -2.13
C PRO A 539 3.32 -30.14 -1.48
N PHE A 540 3.15 -30.00 -0.17
CA PHE A 540 2.03 -30.58 0.57
C PHE A 540 0.67 -30.01 0.14
N VAL A 541 0.60 -28.70 -0.07
CA VAL A 541 -0.62 -28.00 -0.50
C VAL A 541 -0.93 -28.35 -1.96
N ASN A 542 0.06 -28.41 -2.84
CA ASN A 542 -0.11 -28.84 -4.23
C ASN A 542 -0.72 -30.24 -4.30
N ARG A 543 -0.20 -31.19 -3.51
CA ARG A 543 -0.73 -32.56 -3.42
C ARG A 543 -2.16 -32.60 -2.88
N LEU A 544 -2.48 -31.77 -1.88
CA LEU A 544 -3.83 -31.66 -1.32
C LEU A 544 -4.84 -31.10 -2.37
N LEU A 545 -4.45 -30.06 -3.10
CA LEU A 545 -5.27 -29.46 -4.16
C LEU A 545 -5.50 -30.44 -5.32
N LEU A 546 -4.49 -31.25 -5.68
CA LEU A 546 -4.65 -32.31 -6.68
C LEU A 546 -5.58 -33.43 -6.22
N ARG A 547 -5.56 -33.78 -4.92
CA ARG A 547 -6.46 -34.77 -4.34
C ARG A 547 -7.93 -34.31 -4.40
N HIS A 548 -8.17 -33.01 -4.32
CA HIS A 548 -9.49 -32.39 -4.39
C HIS A 548 -9.63 -31.58 -5.67
N SER A 549 -9.74 -32.26 -6.81
CA SER A 549 -9.77 -31.64 -8.15
C SER A 549 -10.85 -30.57 -8.33
N TYR A 550 -11.96 -30.62 -7.59
CA TYR A 550 -12.98 -29.57 -7.62
C TYR A 550 -12.46 -28.20 -7.16
N LEU A 551 -11.43 -28.15 -6.30
CA LEU A 551 -10.81 -26.90 -5.84
C LEU A 551 -10.03 -26.20 -6.97
N SER A 552 -9.46 -26.96 -7.92
CA SER A 552 -8.76 -26.38 -9.08
C SER A 552 -9.67 -25.66 -10.07
N ASN A 553 -11.00 -25.76 -9.89
CA ASN A 553 -11.98 -24.96 -10.65
C ASN A 553 -12.19 -23.57 -10.05
N LEU A 554 -11.67 -23.30 -8.84
CA LEU A 554 -11.77 -21.99 -8.22
C LEU A 554 -10.78 -21.03 -8.88
N PRO A 555 -11.21 -19.83 -9.29
CA PRO A 555 -10.43 -18.96 -10.17
C PRO A 555 -9.26 -18.24 -9.47
N PHE A 556 -9.16 -18.34 -8.14
CA PHE A 556 -8.04 -17.84 -7.34
C PHE A 556 -7.00 -18.92 -7.01
N LEU A 557 -7.25 -20.18 -7.39
CA LEU A 557 -6.31 -21.28 -7.25
C LEU A 557 -5.64 -21.62 -8.59
N PRO A 558 -4.45 -22.26 -8.57
CA PRO A 558 -3.76 -22.67 -9.79
C PRO A 558 -4.58 -23.72 -10.55
N SER A 559 -4.45 -23.73 -11.88
CA SER A 559 -5.18 -24.69 -12.71
C SER A 559 -4.71 -26.12 -12.45
N GLN A 560 -5.56 -27.11 -12.77
CA GLN A 560 -5.19 -28.51 -12.59
C GLN A 560 -3.96 -28.90 -13.44
N THR A 561 -3.80 -28.30 -14.62
CA THR A 561 -2.67 -28.52 -15.50
C THR A 561 -1.38 -27.96 -14.87
N ASP A 562 -1.45 -26.74 -14.33
CA ASP A 562 -0.31 -26.13 -13.64
C ASP A 562 0.09 -26.94 -12.42
N LEU A 563 -0.88 -27.39 -11.60
CA LEU A 563 -0.63 -28.21 -10.42
C LEU A 563 0.01 -29.56 -10.78
N LYS A 564 -0.47 -30.24 -11.82
CA LYS A 564 0.12 -31.52 -12.27
C LYS A 564 1.55 -31.34 -12.76
N ARG A 565 1.83 -30.23 -13.45
CA ARG A 565 3.18 -29.87 -13.91
C ARG A 565 4.10 -29.62 -12.73
N THR A 566 3.70 -28.76 -11.80
CA THR A 566 4.44 -28.46 -10.58
C THR A 566 4.77 -29.72 -9.79
N VAL A 567 3.82 -30.63 -9.57
CA VAL A 567 4.07 -31.87 -8.83
C VAL A 567 4.95 -32.86 -9.62
N ALA A 568 4.96 -32.81 -10.94
CA ALA A 568 5.89 -33.59 -11.75
C ALA A 568 7.32 -33.06 -11.62
N GLU A 569 7.51 -31.73 -11.66
CA GLU A 569 8.79 -31.06 -11.43
C GLU A 569 9.32 -31.34 -10.01
N GLU A 570 8.46 -31.29 -8.98
CA GLU A 570 8.83 -31.66 -7.60
C GLU A 570 9.38 -33.10 -7.49
N LYS A 571 8.82 -34.04 -8.26
CA LYS A 571 9.27 -35.43 -8.26
C LYS A 571 10.63 -35.58 -8.95
N ILE A 572 10.82 -34.90 -10.07
CA ILE A 572 12.09 -34.91 -10.81
C ILE A 572 13.21 -34.34 -9.93
N ALA A 573 12.96 -33.19 -9.28
CA ALA A 573 13.92 -32.58 -8.37
C ALA A 573 14.26 -33.49 -7.17
N ALA A 574 13.26 -34.19 -6.61
CA ALA A 574 13.48 -35.15 -5.53
C ALA A 574 14.31 -36.37 -5.98
N GLU A 575 14.06 -36.87 -7.20
CA GLU A 575 14.83 -37.98 -7.79
C GLU A 575 16.28 -37.58 -8.14
N GLU A 576 16.51 -36.32 -8.50
CA GLU A 576 17.86 -35.78 -8.73
C GLU A 576 18.64 -35.57 -7.42
N ALA A 577 17.98 -35.10 -6.35
CA ALA A 577 18.59 -34.96 -5.03
C ALA A 577 18.97 -36.29 -4.36
N GLU A 578 18.31 -37.40 -4.73
CA GLU A 578 18.64 -38.75 -4.25
C GLU A 578 19.78 -39.43 -5.03
N LYS A 579 20.25 -38.86 -6.15
CA LYS A 579 21.43 -39.39 -6.84
C LYS A 579 22.68 -39.10 -6.01
N PRO A 580 23.47 -40.13 -5.59
CA PRO A 580 24.73 -39.88 -4.92
C PRO A 580 25.66 -39.12 -5.86
N ASP A 581 26.33 -38.08 -5.35
CA ASP A 581 27.39 -37.35 -6.06
C ASP A 581 28.41 -38.35 -6.60
N ILE A 582 28.36 -38.64 -7.90
CA ILE A 582 29.41 -39.39 -8.57
C ILE A 582 30.57 -38.40 -8.73
N ILE A 583 31.46 -38.40 -7.74
CA ILE A 583 32.79 -37.79 -7.86
C ILE A 583 33.48 -38.52 -9.02
N VAL A 584 33.60 -37.84 -10.17
CA VAL A 584 34.48 -38.27 -11.28
C VAL A 584 35.85 -37.67 -11.09
#